data_AF-A0A9D6J5M4-F1
#
_entry.id   AF-A0A9D6J5M4-F1
#
_cell.length_a   1.000
_cell.length_b   1.000
_cell.length_c   1.000
_cell.angle_alpha   90.00
_cell.angle_beta   90.00
_cell.angle_gamma   90.00
#
_symmetry.space_group_name_H-M   'P 1'
#
loop_
_entity.id
_entity.type
_entity.pdbx_description
1 polymer ?
#
loop_
_entity_poly.entity_id
_entity_poly.type
_entity_poly.pdbx_seq_one_letter_code
_entity_poly.pdbx_strand_id
1 'polypeptide(L)'
;FLGQKVLEDINNRISENPHFFTDNLIHGATGEKEPIVEGKNFYFRLLENTRNFESLQEGDDEPITKELGSVFNQLRNFKCQVESRFVIDPITAQPFPNLVEAVVNLSWKDASGIDQSYVVSQQILGTNEDDFSKSPLSVTPNLTGDAGQALWSWIASDSAPNPPTFDSFMQFNNGGDPEVVRAVGNLVEMVFKADEDCERYNELISSYTQQRDEALASPDHSKKARATLYQEHIANSFEQKALGQFSHVARVLPALFMLLSKTIDSSTLGPKIYQNVEDLRGFCFGGIAIVDRIPINFSGAEDAYCRLLDSPHKENFPKRKINLAIQRLVDVQKLGILLNGTWGGESSGIKDFQAKLSQMRNAFKGRQPNLVAFFDRELEISRNISSLRQHFGNSTGFAGAIDNVMDSKQKFMTLEGKIN
;
A
#
# COMPACT_ATOMS: atom_id res chain seq x y z
N PHE A 1 -13.52 -24.83 -24.61
CA PHE A 1 -12.64 -25.38 -23.56
C PHE A 1 -11.40 -24.51 -23.34
N LEU A 2 -10.32 -24.62 -24.13
CA LEU A 2 -9.06 -23.87 -23.86
C LEU A 2 -9.27 -22.36 -23.65
N GLY A 3 -10.12 -21.71 -24.44
CA GLY A 3 -10.38 -20.27 -24.31
C GLY A 3 -11.13 -19.93 -23.01
N GLN A 4 -12.06 -20.79 -22.60
CA GLN A 4 -12.75 -20.66 -21.31
C GLN A 4 -11.79 -20.91 -20.14
N LYS A 5 -10.82 -21.82 -20.31
CA LYS A 5 -9.82 -22.10 -19.30
C LYS A 5 -8.90 -20.90 -19.03
N VAL A 6 -8.45 -20.23 -20.10
CA VAL A 6 -7.70 -18.96 -19.98
C VAL A 6 -8.50 -17.93 -19.19
N LEU A 7 -9.80 -17.78 -19.48
CA LEU A 7 -10.67 -16.86 -18.73
C LEU A 7 -10.82 -17.24 -17.26
N GLU A 8 -11.00 -18.53 -16.95
CA GLU A 8 -10.98 -19.05 -15.58
C GLU A 8 -9.68 -18.72 -14.85
N ASP A 9 -8.53 -18.90 -15.49
CA ASP A 9 -7.24 -18.63 -14.87
C ASP A 9 -7.03 -17.14 -14.62
N ILE A 10 -7.49 -16.27 -15.54
CA ILE A 10 -7.52 -14.82 -15.33
C ILE A 10 -8.39 -14.49 -14.11
N ASN A 11 -9.61 -15.02 -14.03
CA ASN A 11 -10.51 -14.78 -12.89
C ASN A 11 -9.89 -15.26 -11.57
N ASN A 12 -9.27 -16.45 -11.57
CA ASN A 12 -8.61 -17.00 -10.39
C ASN A 12 -7.44 -16.12 -9.94
N ARG A 13 -6.59 -15.68 -10.88
CA ARG A 13 -5.45 -14.82 -10.58
C ARG A 13 -5.85 -13.45 -10.06
N ILE A 14 -6.91 -12.85 -10.59
CA ILE A 14 -7.46 -11.60 -10.06
C ILE A 14 -8.00 -11.81 -8.65
N SER A 15 -8.70 -12.92 -8.43
CA SER A 15 -9.24 -13.27 -7.11
C SER A 15 -8.14 -13.51 -6.06
N GLU A 16 -6.96 -13.98 -6.49
CA GLU A 16 -5.80 -14.24 -5.65
C GLU A 16 -4.85 -13.04 -5.49
N ASN A 17 -4.78 -12.18 -6.50
CA ASN A 17 -3.90 -11.02 -6.58
C ASN A 17 -4.62 -9.88 -7.33
N PRO A 18 -5.20 -8.89 -6.63
CA PRO A 18 -5.87 -7.75 -7.25
C PRO A 18 -4.98 -6.98 -8.23
N HIS A 19 -3.68 -6.83 -7.96
CA HIS A 19 -2.73 -6.19 -8.88
C HIS A 19 -2.58 -6.90 -10.24
N PHE A 20 -2.92 -8.20 -10.32
CA PHE A 20 -2.96 -8.90 -11.59
C PHE A 20 -3.97 -8.27 -12.55
N PHE A 21 -5.06 -7.69 -12.04
CA PHE A 21 -6.04 -6.97 -12.85
C PHE A 21 -5.38 -5.78 -13.56
N THR A 22 -4.64 -4.95 -12.83
CA THR A 22 -4.06 -3.72 -13.34
C THR A 22 -2.75 -3.95 -14.10
N ASP A 23 -1.76 -4.58 -13.46
CA ASP A 23 -0.40 -4.70 -14.00
C ASP A 23 -0.29 -5.73 -15.13
N ASN A 24 -1.15 -6.75 -15.10
CA ASN A 24 -1.01 -7.90 -15.96
C ASN A 24 -2.17 -8.02 -16.95
N LEU A 25 -3.42 -7.92 -16.51
CA LEU A 25 -4.55 -8.00 -17.44
C LEU A 25 -4.71 -6.71 -18.25
N ILE A 26 -4.64 -5.52 -17.66
CA ILE A 26 -4.79 -4.25 -18.40
C ILE A 26 -3.52 -3.87 -19.14
N HIS A 27 -2.37 -3.87 -18.46
CA HIS A 27 -1.11 -3.44 -19.07
C HIS A 27 -0.39 -4.54 -19.86
N GLY A 28 -0.54 -5.79 -19.46
CA GLY A 28 0.13 -6.93 -20.08
C GLY A 28 -0.65 -7.59 -21.21
N ALA A 29 -1.93 -7.30 -21.42
CA ALA A 29 -2.73 -7.87 -22.52
C ALA A 29 -2.40 -7.15 -23.83
N THR A 30 -1.16 -7.31 -24.27
CA THR A 30 -0.55 -6.65 -25.43
C THR A 30 -1.23 -6.99 -26.77
N GLY A 31 -2.12 -7.99 -26.79
CA GLY A 31 -2.69 -8.53 -28.02
C GLY A 31 -1.71 -9.40 -28.81
N GLU A 32 -0.54 -9.73 -28.26
CA GLU A 32 0.40 -10.64 -28.93
C GLU A 32 -0.09 -12.09 -28.90
N LYS A 33 0.20 -12.82 -29.98
CA LYS A 33 -0.13 -14.25 -30.12
C LYS A 33 1.02 -15.09 -29.58
N GLU A 34 0.83 -15.62 -28.39
CA GLU A 34 1.83 -16.45 -27.72
C GLU A 34 1.47 -17.95 -27.82
N PRO A 35 2.45 -18.85 -27.99
CA PRO A 35 2.21 -20.29 -27.90
C PRO A 35 1.71 -20.70 -26.51
N ILE A 36 0.74 -21.61 -26.44
CA ILE A 36 0.22 -22.12 -25.15
C ILE A 36 1.09 -23.21 -24.52
N VAL A 37 2.13 -23.66 -25.24
CA VAL A 37 3.11 -24.65 -24.78
C VAL A 37 4.39 -23.99 -24.29
N GLU A 38 5.22 -24.76 -23.57
CA GLU A 38 6.53 -24.32 -23.09
C GLU A 38 6.48 -23.10 -22.15
N GLY A 39 5.31 -22.82 -21.56
CA GLY A 39 5.13 -21.71 -20.60
C GLY A 39 5.23 -20.33 -21.23
N LYS A 40 5.13 -20.26 -22.57
CA LYS A 40 5.27 -19.01 -23.31
C LYS A 40 4.07 -18.09 -23.19
N ASN A 41 2.88 -18.64 -22.96
CA ASN A 41 1.70 -17.82 -22.72
C ASN A 41 1.55 -17.49 -21.24
N PHE A 42 1.59 -16.20 -20.93
CA PHE A 42 1.56 -15.71 -19.56
C PHE A 42 0.23 -15.97 -18.82
N TYR A 43 -0.89 -16.00 -19.56
CA TYR A 43 -2.26 -16.09 -19.04
C TYR A 43 -2.76 -17.52 -18.86
N PHE A 44 -2.18 -18.47 -19.59
CA PHE A 44 -2.64 -19.85 -19.61
C PHE A 44 -1.95 -20.69 -18.53
N ARG A 45 -2.72 -21.28 -17.61
CA ARG A 45 -2.28 -22.34 -16.71
C ARG A 45 -3.14 -23.57 -16.90
N LEU A 46 -2.52 -24.69 -17.23
CA LEU A 46 -3.25 -25.94 -17.15
C LEU A 46 -3.36 -26.29 -15.67
N LEU A 47 -4.52 -26.04 -15.04
CA LEU A 47 -4.80 -26.56 -13.70
C LEU A 47 -5.57 -27.88 -13.72
N GLU A 48 -5.86 -28.41 -14.91
CA GLU A 48 -6.60 -29.66 -15.04
C GLU A 48 -6.05 -30.45 -16.22
N ASN A 49 -5.28 -31.48 -15.90
CA ASN A 49 -5.09 -32.60 -16.80
C ASN A 49 -6.50 -33.15 -17.05
N THR A 50 -7.04 -32.97 -18.26
CA THR A 50 -8.42 -33.36 -18.65
C THR A 50 -8.65 -34.88 -18.67
N ARG A 51 -7.86 -35.65 -17.93
CA ARG A 51 -7.88 -37.11 -17.86
C ARG A 51 -8.63 -37.63 -16.64
N ASN A 52 -8.71 -36.91 -15.52
CA ASN A 52 -9.47 -37.37 -14.35
C ASN A 52 -9.81 -36.24 -13.36
N PHE A 53 -11.09 -35.98 -13.10
CA PHE A 53 -11.58 -34.88 -12.24
C PHE A 53 -11.55 -35.20 -10.73
N GLU A 54 -11.20 -36.43 -10.34
CA GLU A 54 -11.30 -36.89 -8.95
C GLU A 54 -9.99 -36.76 -8.15
N SER A 55 -8.84 -36.56 -8.79
CA SER A 55 -7.57 -36.35 -8.10
C SER A 55 -6.55 -35.57 -8.96
N LEU A 56 -5.98 -34.51 -8.37
CA LEU A 56 -4.86 -33.77 -8.91
C LEU A 56 -3.55 -34.47 -8.51
N GLN A 57 -2.65 -34.71 -9.46
CA GLN A 57 -1.29 -35.21 -9.19
C GLN A 57 -0.28 -34.06 -9.06
N GLU A 58 0.81 -34.34 -8.35
CA GLU A 58 1.94 -33.41 -8.21
C GLU A 58 2.62 -33.24 -9.59
N GLY A 59 2.64 -32.01 -10.12
CA GLY A 59 3.12 -31.70 -11.49
C GLY A 59 2.04 -31.26 -12.49
N ASP A 60 0.75 -31.32 -12.11
CA ASP A 60 -0.38 -30.92 -12.98
C ASP A 60 -0.53 -29.40 -13.18
N ASP A 61 0.40 -28.57 -12.68
CA ASP A 61 0.47 -27.09 -12.87
C ASP A 61 1.77 -26.66 -13.59
N GLU A 62 2.43 -27.60 -14.28
CA GLU A 62 3.67 -27.35 -15.03
C GLU A 62 3.42 -26.96 -16.51
N PRO A 63 4.35 -26.21 -17.14
CA PRO A 63 4.28 -25.88 -18.57
C PRO A 63 4.11 -27.12 -19.45
N ILE A 64 3.34 -27.00 -20.54
CA ILE A 64 3.22 -28.12 -21.49
C ILE A 64 4.55 -28.29 -22.25
N THR A 65 5.38 -29.24 -21.82
CA THR A 65 6.68 -29.53 -22.45
C THR A 65 6.58 -30.68 -23.44
N LYS A 66 7.61 -30.85 -24.28
CA LYS A 66 7.71 -31.96 -25.24
C LYS A 66 7.63 -33.34 -24.59
N GLU A 67 8.00 -33.44 -23.32
CA GLU A 67 8.02 -34.67 -22.52
C GLU A 67 6.60 -35.20 -22.23
N LEU A 68 5.58 -34.32 -22.27
CA LEU A 68 4.17 -34.69 -22.12
C LEU A 68 3.56 -35.33 -23.39
N GLY A 69 4.38 -35.54 -24.43
CA GLY A 69 4.07 -36.37 -25.59
C GLY A 69 2.80 -35.99 -26.33
N SER A 70 1.74 -36.78 -26.13
CA SER A 70 0.46 -36.63 -26.84
C SER A 70 -0.20 -35.26 -26.65
N VAL A 71 -0.16 -34.71 -25.42
CA VAL A 71 -0.78 -33.41 -25.10
C VAL A 71 0.00 -32.28 -25.77
N PHE A 72 1.34 -32.33 -25.72
CA PHE A 72 2.19 -31.38 -26.44
C PHE A 72 1.90 -31.40 -27.93
N ASN A 73 1.81 -32.59 -28.54
CA ASN A 73 1.56 -32.69 -29.98
C ASN A 73 0.18 -32.15 -30.40
N GLN A 74 -0.83 -32.24 -29.52
CA GLN A 74 -2.14 -31.64 -29.75
C GLN A 74 -2.10 -30.11 -29.62
N LEU A 75 -1.39 -29.58 -28.62
CA LEU A 75 -1.46 -28.17 -28.23
C LEU A 75 -0.37 -27.28 -28.84
N ARG A 76 0.74 -27.84 -29.34
CA ARG A 76 1.88 -27.09 -29.89
C ARG A 76 1.55 -26.13 -31.03
N ASN A 77 0.45 -26.38 -31.74
CA ASN A 77 0.01 -25.55 -32.86
C ASN A 77 -0.97 -24.44 -32.44
N PHE A 78 -1.42 -24.44 -31.18
CA PHE A 78 -2.31 -23.43 -30.66
C PHE A 78 -1.53 -22.22 -30.18
N LYS A 79 -2.04 -21.05 -30.54
CA LYS A 79 -1.60 -19.75 -30.05
C LYS A 79 -2.77 -19.07 -29.36
N CYS A 80 -2.49 -18.45 -28.23
CA CYS A 80 -3.44 -17.66 -27.47
C CYS A 80 -3.04 -16.20 -27.51
N GLN A 81 -4.02 -15.35 -27.74
CA GLN A 81 -3.93 -13.90 -27.69
C GLN A 81 -4.98 -13.43 -26.68
N VAL A 82 -4.54 -12.61 -25.73
CA VAL A 82 -5.43 -11.98 -24.75
C VAL A 82 -5.39 -10.48 -24.98
N GLU A 83 -6.56 -9.88 -25.13
CA GLU A 83 -6.77 -8.44 -25.21
C GLU A 83 -7.70 -8.01 -24.07
N SER A 84 -7.49 -6.81 -23.54
CA SER A 84 -8.43 -6.18 -22.61
C SER A 84 -9.00 -4.90 -23.21
N ARG A 85 -10.30 -4.68 -23.03
CA ARG A 85 -11.00 -3.46 -23.49
C ARG A 85 -11.79 -2.86 -22.35
N PHE A 86 -11.75 -1.55 -22.19
CA PHE A 86 -12.63 -0.86 -21.25
C PHE A 86 -14.08 -0.96 -21.72
N VAL A 87 -14.98 -1.37 -20.82
CA VAL A 87 -16.41 -1.39 -21.12
C VAL A 87 -16.95 0.03 -21.01
N ILE A 88 -17.51 0.56 -22.09
CA ILE A 88 -18.02 1.94 -22.14
C ILE A 88 -19.47 1.99 -21.66
N ASP A 89 -19.77 2.92 -20.77
CA ASP A 89 -21.12 3.27 -20.35
C ASP A 89 -21.88 3.90 -21.52
N PRO A 90 -22.98 3.29 -22.00
CA PRO A 90 -23.74 3.80 -23.13
C PRO A 90 -24.44 5.13 -22.83
N ILE A 91 -24.60 5.51 -21.57
CA ILE A 91 -25.28 6.75 -21.15
C ILE A 91 -24.28 7.90 -21.05
N THR A 92 -23.12 7.67 -20.42
CA THR A 92 -22.12 8.73 -20.17
C THR A 92 -21.00 8.77 -21.21
N ALA A 93 -20.89 7.75 -22.07
CA ALA A 93 -19.79 7.53 -23.00
C ALA A 93 -18.39 7.45 -22.32
N GLN A 94 -18.35 7.21 -21.02
CA GLN A 94 -17.12 6.99 -20.24
C GLN A 94 -16.94 5.51 -19.91
N PRO A 95 -15.71 5.01 -19.71
CA PRO A 95 -15.49 3.67 -19.17
C PRO A 95 -16.21 3.44 -17.83
N PHE A 96 -16.81 2.26 -17.66
CA PHE A 96 -17.22 1.78 -16.34
C PHE A 96 -15.97 1.58 -15.46
N PRO A 97 -15.95 2.10 -14.23
CA PRO A 97 -14.83 1.88 -13.32
C PRO A 97 -14.60 0.38 -13.08
N ASN A 98 -13.35 -0.06 -13.22
CA ASN A 98 -12.86 -1.42 -12.98
C ASN A 98 -13.55 -2.53 -13.75
N LEU A 99 -14.22 -2.18 -14.83
CA LEU A 99 -14.88 -3.14 -15.67
C LEU A 99 -14.19 -3.17 -17.03
N VAL A 100 -13.52 -4.28 -17.27
CA VAL A 100 -12.89 -4.56 -18.56
C VAL A 100 -13.51 -5.81 -19.18
N GLU A 101 -13.62 -5.81 -20.49
CA GLU A 101 -13.85 -7.02 -21.26
C GLU A 101 -12.49 -7.65 -21.59
N ALA A 102 -12.24 -8.84 -21.05
CA ALA A 102 -11.12 -9.67 -21.46
C ALA A 102 -11.56 -10.52 -22.67
N VAL A 103 -10.86 -10.38 -23.78
CA VAL A 103 -11.09 -11.11 -25.03
C VAL A 103 -9.95 -12.09 -25.23
N VAL A 104 -10.26 -13.38 -25.27
CA VAL A 104 -9.32 -14.46 -25.53
C VAL A 104 -9.54 -14.99 -26.93
N ASN A 105 -8.52 -14.88 -27.78
CA ASN A 105 -8.50 -15.43 -29.13
C ASN A 105 -7.52 -16.60 -29.19
N LEU A 106 -8.05 -17.79 -29.48
CA LEU A 106 -7.28 -18.98 -29.78
C LEU A 106 -7.20 -19.18 -31.28
N SER A 107 -5.99 -19.39 -31.79
CA SER A 107 -5.77 -19.72 -33.20
C SER A 107 -4.88 -20.94 -33.34
N TRP A 108 -5.19 -21.81 -34.31
CA TRP A 108 -4.40 -23.02 -34.60
C TRP A 108 -4.52 -23.42 -36.06
N LYS A 109 -3.59 -24.25 -36.53
CA LYS A 109 -3.72 -24.93 -37.82
C LYS A 109 -4.32 -26.31 -37.63
N ASP A 110 -5.39 -26.61 -38.34
CA ASP A 110 -5.99 -27.94 -38.35
C ASP A 110 -5.15 -28.97 -39.12
N ALA A 111 -5.60 -30.22 -39.15
CA ALA A 111 -4.87 -31.32 -39.83
C ALA A 111 -4.71 -31.10 -41.34
N SER A 112 -5.53 -30.25 -41.95
CA SER A 112 -5.44 -29.86 -43.36
C SER A 112 -4.55 -28.64 -43.61
N GLY A 113 -4.02 -28.03 -42.54
CA GLY A 113 -3.16 -26.84 -42.60
C GLY A 113 -3.92 -25.53 -42.70
N ILE A 114 -5.26 -25.55 -42.57
CA ILE A 114 -6.11 -24.36 -42.60
C ILE A 114 -6.07 -23.70 -41.22
N ASP A 115 -5.98 -22.37 -41.20
CA ASP A 115 -6.03 -21.57 -39.98
C ASP A 115 -7.45 -21.54 -39.43
N GLN A 116 -7.59 -21.94 -38.18
CA GLN A 116 -8.81 -21.92 -37.39
C GLN A 116 -8.66 -20.88 -36.27
N SER A 117 -9.77 -20.26 -35.88
CA SER A 117 -9.81 -19.34 -34.74
C SER A 117 -11.07 -19.48 -33.92
N TYR A 118 -10.93 -19.32 -32.61
CA TYR A 118 -12.04 -19.29 -31.66
C TYR A 118 -11.85 -18.10 -30.72
N VAL A 119 -12.89 -17.29 -30.58
CA VAL A 119 -12.88 -16.11 -29.71
C VAL A 119 -13.92 -16.29 -28.62
N VAL A 120 -13.53 -16.01 -27.38
CA VAL A 120 -14.41 -15.91 -26.23
C VAL A 120 -14.08 -14.64 -25.46
N SER A 121 -15.09 -13.95 -24.96
CA SER A 121 -14.89 -12.79 -24.10
C SER A 121 -15.70 -12.90 -22.82
N GLN A 122 -15.23 -12.23 -21.78
CA GLN A 122 -15.92 -12.10 -20.51
C GLN A 122 -15.67 -10.72 -19.93
N GLN A 123 -16.71 -10.13 -19.35
CA GLN A 123 -16.57 -8.93 -18.53
C GLN A 123 -16.04 -9.32 -17.16
N ILE A 124 -14.93 -8.71 -16.78
CA ILE A 124 -14.22 -8.96 -15.54
C ILE A 124 -14.24 -7.67 -14.73
N LEU A 125 -14.80 -7.78 -13.52
CA LEU A 125 -14.85 -6.70 -12.56
C LEU A 125 -13.65 -6.83 -11.62
N GLY A 126 -12.81 -5.80 -11.57
CA GLY A 126 -11.75 -5.65 -10.57
C GLY A 126 -12.34 -5.40 -9.18
N THR A 127 -11.48 -5.25 -8.18
CA THR A 127 -11.92 -4.90 -6.83
C THR A 127 -12.21 -3.39 -6.71
N ASN A 128 -12.86 -2.97 -5.61
CA ASN A 128 -13.01 -1.53 -5.30
C ASN A 128 -11.66 -0.86 -4.98
N GLU A 129 -10.59 -1.63 -4.76
CA GLU A 129 -9.22 -1.10 -4.61
C GLU A 129 -8.55 -0.87 -5.97
N ASP A 130 -9.05 -1.51 -7.04
CA ASP A 130 -8.61 -1.31 -8.43
C ASP A 130 -9.28 -0.11 -9.09
N ASP A 131 -10.14 0.61 -8.34
CA ASP A 131 -10.88 1.79 -8.79
C ASP A 131 -9.95 2.79 -9.45
N PHE A 132 -10.00 2.82 -10.79
CA PHE A 132 -9.65 4.00 -11.58
C PHE A 132 -10.67 5.12 -11.33
N SER A 133 -11.25 5.18 -10.14
CA SER A 133 -12.04 6.30 -9.71
C SER A 133 -11.15 7.52 -9.66
N LYS A 134 -11.77 8.61 -10.09
CA LYS A 134 -11.29 9.96 -9.92
C LYS A 134 -10.84 10.10 -8.47
N SER A 135 -9.54 10.38 -8.36
CA SER A 135 -8.71 10.41 -7.16
C SER A 135 -8.28 9.02 -6.69
N PRO A 136 -6.95 8.76 -6.59
CA PRO A 136 -6.47 7.65 -5.78
C PRO A 136 -7.15 7.71 -4.40
N LEU A 137 -7.26 6.59 -3.69
CA LEU A 137 -7.30 6.65 -2.23
C LEU A 137 -6.27 7.70 -1.86
N SER A 138 -6.77 8.83 -1.37
CA SER A 138 -5.96 10.03 -1.29
C SER A 138 -4.93 9.77 -0.20
N VAL A 139 -3.81 9.19 -0.58
CA VAL A 139 -2.54 9.29 0.16
C VAL A 139 -1.98 10.69 -0.05
N THR A 140 -2.58 11.50 -0.93
CA THR A 140 -2.66 12.93 -0.68
C THR A 140 -3.36 13.12 0.67
N PRO A 141 -2.66 13.50 1.76
CA PRO A 141 -3.36 13.95 2.95
C PRO A 141 -4.41 14.98 2.53
N ASN A 142 -5.54 15.07 3.23
CA ASN A 142 -6.49 16.14 2.95
C ASN A 142 -5.72 17.48 2.99
N LEU A 143 -5.41 18.03 1.81
CA LEU A 143 -4.47 19.14 1.65
C LEU A 143 -5.14 20.47 1.96
N THR A 144 -6.45 20.48 2.21
CA THR A 144 -7.14 21.60 2.84
C THR A 144 -6.79 21.60 4.31
N GLY A 145 -5.59 22.09 4.61
CA GLY A 145 -5.29 22.51 5.96
C GLY A 145 -6.09 23.74 6.30
N ASP A 146 -6.92 23.67 7.33
CA ASP A 146 -7.58 24.87 7.85
C ASP A 146 -6.69 25.49 8.92
N ALA A 147 -5.58 26.09 8.46
CA ALA A 147 -4.66 26.83 9.31
C ALA A 147 -5.42 27.85 10.19
N GLY A 148 -6.51 28.44 9.68
CA GLY A 148 -7.36 29.34 10.45
C GLY A 148 -8.05 28.63 11.60
N GLN A 149 -8.72 27.50 11.34
CA GLN A 149 -9.33 26.69 12.38
C GLN A 149 -8.31 26.22 13.42
N ALA A 150 -7.14 25.73 13.01
CA ALA A 150 -6.10 25.28 13.93
C ALA A 150 -5.60 26.42 14.83
N LEU A 151 -5.36 27.61 14.26
CA LEU A 151 -4.96 28.79 15.01
C LEU A 151 -6.03 29.27 15.99
N TRP A 152 -7.32 29.25 15.58
CA TRP A 152 -8.43 29.56 16.47
C TRP A 152 -8.54 28.54 17.62
N SER A 153 -8.47 27.25 17.32
CA SER A 153 -8.51 26.18 18.33
C SER A 153 -7.36 26.28 19.34
N TRP A 154 -6.17 26.70 18.88
CA TRP A 154 -5.03 26.90 19.77
C TRP A 154 -5.16 28.15 20.64
N ILE A 155 -5.41 29.32 20.03
CA ILE A 155 -5.24 30.60 20.73
C ILE A 155 -6.51 31.05 21.46
N ALA A 156 -7.69 30.77 20.90
CA ALA A 156 -8.95 31.35 21.37
C ALA A 156 -10.17 30.53 20.94
N SER A 157 -10.20 29.24 21.27
CA SER A 157 -11.26 28.30 20.85
C SER A 157 -12.67 28.82 21.19
N ASP A 158 -12.86 29.37 22.40
CA ASP A 158 -14.15 29.86 22.89
C ASP A 158 -14.63 31.15 22.21
N SER A 159 -13.74 31.83 21.48
CA SER A 159 -14.03 33.09 20.79
C SER A 159 -14.03 32.95 19.27
N ALA A 160 -13.92 31.73 18.77
CA ALA A 160 -13.84 31.47 17.34
C ALA A 160 -15.14 31.89 16.62
N PRO A 161 -15.05 32.61 15.50
CA PRO A 161 -16.21 32.89 14.66
C PRO A 161 -16.71 31.60 14.00
N ASN A 162 -17.95 31.61 13.49
CA ASN A 162 -18.54 30.48 12.78
C ASN A 162 -18.88 30.86 11.33
N PRO A 163 -18.14 30.35 10.31
CA PRO A 163 -17.01 29.43 10.43
C PRO A 163 -15.70 30.14 10.85
N PRO A 164 -14.78 29.44 11.53
CA PRO A 164 -13.43 29.93 11.72
C PRO A 164 -12.72 29.94 10.36
N THR A 165 -12.01 31.02 10.05
CA THR A 165 -11.27 31.15 8.78
C THR A 165 -9.91 31.75 9.05
N PHE A 166 -8.99 31.58 8.10
CA PHE A 166 -7.67 32.22 8.20
C PHE A 166 -7.78 33.74 8.23
N ASP A 167 -8.64 34.33 7.39
CA ASP A 167 -8.81 35.79 7.33
C ASP A 167 -9.40 36.36 8.62
N SER A 168 -10.37 35.65 9.22
CA SER A 168 -10.91 36.06 10.53
C SER A 168 -9.89 35.93 11.65
N PHE A 169 -9.01 34.91 11.60
CA PHE A 169 -7.89 34.81 12.52
C PHE A 169 -6.89 35.96 12.34
N MET A 170 -6.55 36.34 11.10
CA MET A 170 -5.63 37.45 10.82
C MET A 170 -6.15 38.78 11.39
N GLN A 171 -7.46 39.03 11.30
CA GLN A 171 -8.10 40.20 11.92
C GLN A 171 -7.98 40.17 13.45
N PHE A 172 -8.21 39.01 14.07
CA PHE A 172 -8.06 38.82 15.51
C PHE A 172 -6.59 38.93 15.98
N ASN A 173 -5.66 38.37 15.21
CA ASN A 173 -4.23 38.44 15.46
C ASN A 173 -3.73 39.89 15.38
N ASN A 174 -4.39 40.75 14.59
CA ASN A 174 -4.11 42.19 14.50
C ASN A 174 -2.63 42.51 14.22
N GLY A 175 -2.05 41.80 13.25
CA GLY A 175 -0.64 41.92 12.86
C GLY A 175 -0.07 40.59 12.37
N GLY A 176 1.22 40.57 12.07
CA GLY A 176 1.94 39.41 11.54
C GLY A 176 2.02 39.37 10.02
N ASP A 177 3.03 38.67 9.51
CA ASP A 177 3.17 38.31 8.10
C ASP A 177 2.18 37.16 7.79
N PRO A 178 1.22 37.33 6.88
CA PRO A 178 0.24 36.28 6.55
C PRO A 178 0.87 34.94 6.15
N GLU A 179 2.04 34.94 5.49
CA GLU A 179 2.72 33.70 5.11
C GLU A 179 3.26 32.97 6.34
N VAL A 180 3.88 33.71 7.27
CA VAL A 180 4.42 33.20 8.53
C VAL A 180 3.29 32.65 9.40
N VAL A 181 2.23 33.44 9.58
CA VAL A 181 1.06 33.05 10.39
C VAL A 181 0.39 31.80 9.82
N ARG A 182 0.25 31.69 8.48
CA ARG A 182 -0.32 30.50 7.84
C ARG A 182 0.55 29.26 8.06
N ALA A 183 1.86 29.39 7.94
CA ALA A 183 2.75 28.27 8.18
C ALA A 183 2.78 27.82 9.64
N VAL A 184 2.67 28.76 10.59
CA VAL A 184 2.43 28.43 11.99
C VAL A 184 1.11 27.66 12.15
N GLY A 185 0.03 28.12 11.51
CA GLY A 185 -1.25 27.39 11.56
C GLY A 185 -1.17 25.98 10.99
N ASN A 186 -0.43 25.77 9.88
CA ASN A 186 -0.18 24.43 9.33
C ASN A 186 0.63 23.54 10.29
N LEU A 187 1.58 24.11 11.04
CA LEU A 187 2.35 23.42 12.08
C LEU A 187 1.45 22.97 13.23
N VAL A 188 0.62 23.88 13.74
CA VAL A 188 -0.34 23.61 14.81
C VAL A 188 -1.33 22.52 14.37
N GLU A 189 -1.88 22.65 13.17
CA GLU A 189 -2.82 21.67 12.61
C GLU A 189 -2.19 20.28 12.49
N MET A 190 -0.94 20.22 12.02
CA MET A 190 -0.18 18.96 11.89
C MET A 190 -0.05 18.27 13.25
N VAL A 191 0.25 19.00 14.32
CA VAL A 191 0.31 18.41 15.68
C VAL A 191 -1.06 17.93 16.14
N PHE A 192 -2.09 18.78 16.05
CA PHE A 192 -3.44 18.41 16.49
C PHE A 192 -3.99 17.19 15.75
N LYS A 193 -3.80 17.12 14.42
CA LYS A 193 -4.27 15.98 13.62
C LYS A 193 -3.46 14.71 13.87
N ALA A 194 -2.15 14.83 14.08
CA ALA A 194 -1.33 13.68 14.42
C ALA A 194 -1.66 13.11 15.81
N ASP A 195 -2.03 13.96 16.77
CA ASP A 195 -2.47 13.52 18.10
C ASP A 195 -3.89 12.91 18.06
N GLU A 196 -4.84 13.53 17.34
CA GLU A 196 -6.19 12.98 17.11
C GLU A 196 -6.11 11.58 16.47
N ASP A 197 -5.28 11.41 15.44
CA ASP A 197 -5.05 10.10 14.83
C ASP A 197 -4.39 9.14 15.81
N CYS A 198 -3.43 9.61 16.62
CA CYS A 198 -2.74 8.76 17.58
C CYS A 198 -3.70 8.20 18.64
N GLU A 199 -4.57 9.05 19.19
CA GLU A 199 -5.59 8.67 20.16
C GLU A 199 -6.59 7.68 19.55
N ARG A 200 -7.17 8.03 18.40
CA ARG A 200 -8.12 7.17 17.68
C ARG A 200 -7.57 5.77 17.42
N TYR A 201 -6.35 5.67 16.88
CA TYR A 201 -5.76 4.37 16.58
C TYR A 201 -5.30 3.62 17.84
N ASN A 202 -4.88 4.32 18.91
CA ASN A 202 -4.60 3.66 20.19
C ASN A 202 -5.87 3.00 20.76
N GLU A 203 -7.01 3.69 20.74
CA GLU A 203 -8.29 3.14 21.18
C GLU A 203 -8.69 1.91 20.36
N LEU A 204 -8.55 1.98 19.03
CA LEU A 204 -8.80 0.84 18.14
C LEU A 204 -7.87 -0.34 18.44
N ILE A 205 -6.57 -0.10 18.58
CA ILE A 205 -5.58 -1.15 18.89
C ILE A 205 -5.91 -1.81 20.24
N SER A 206 -6.20 -1.02 21.27
CA SER A 206 -6.59 -1.53 22.58
C SER A 206 -7.88 -2.35 22.52
N SER A 207 -8.90 -1.85 21.80
CA SER A 207 -10.18 -2.55 21.62
C SER A 207 -10.01 -3.88 20.89
N TYR A 208 -9.28 -3.91 19.78
CA TYR A 208 -9.02 -5.14 19.03
C TYR A 208 -8.13 -6.11 19.81
N THR A 209 -7.19 -5.62 20.61
CA THR A 209 -6.39 -6.46 21.51
C THR A 209 -7.29 -7.16 22.54
N GLN A 210 -8.20 -6.41 23.17
CA GLN A 210 -9.17 -6.98 24.09
C GLN A 210 -10.06 -8.02 23.40
N GLN A 211 -10.64 -7.69 22.24
CA GLN A 211 -11.51 -8.60 21.49
C GLN A 211 -10.78 -9.87 21.02
N ARG A 212 -9.50 -9.77 20.66
CA ARG A 212 -8.64 -10.92 20.35
C ARG A 212 -8.49 -11.84 21.56
N ASP A 213 -8.18 -11.27 22.71
CA ASP A 213 -7.91 -12.03 23.93
C ASP A 213 -9.20 -12.69 24.46
N GLU A 214 -10.33 -11.97 24.40
CA GLU A 214 -11.67 -12.51 24.69
C GLU A 214 -12.05 -13.63 23.71
N ALA A 215 -11.77 -13.47 22.42
CA ALA A 215 -12.00 -14.52 21.43
C ALA A 215 -11.21 -15.77 21.80
N LEU A 216 -9.91 -15.67 22.11
CA LEU A 216 -9.06 -16.80 22.50
C LEU A 216 -9.54 -17.52 23.77
N ALA A 217 -10.06 -16.76 24.75
CA ALA A 217 -10.63 -17.28 25.99
C ALA A 217 -11.99 -17.99 25.80
N SER A 218 -12.67 -17.75 24.68
CA SER A 218 -13.97 -18.36 24.38
C SER A 218 -13.90 -19.89 24.27
N PRO A 219 -14.97 -20.62 24.65
CA PRO A 219 -15.08 -22.06 24.39
C PRO A 219 -15.46 -22.39 22.92
N ASP A 220 -15.84 -21.39 22.12
CA ASP A 220 -16.33 -21.54 20.75
C ASP A 220 -15.25 -22.10 19.79
N HIS A 221 -15.62 -23.03 18.92
CA HIS A 221 -14.74 -23.60 17.90
C HIS A 221 -14.19 -22.54 16.91
N SER A 222 -14.93 -21.45 16.68
CA SER A 222 -14.52 -20.35 15.79
C SER A 222 -13.52 -19.36 16.43
N LYS A 223 -13.20 -19.53 17.72
CA LYS A 223 -12.36 -18.60 18.49
C LYS A 223 -11.04 -18.22 17.82
N LYS A 224 -10.38 -19.18 17.19
CA LYS A 224 -9.08 -19.00 16.54
C LYS A 224 -9.21 -18.08 15.33
N ALA A 225 -10.19 -18.33 14.47
CA ALA A 225 -10.44 -17.51 13.30
C ALA A 225 -10.79 -16.05 13.67
N ARG A 226 -11.60 -15.86 14.73
CA ARG A 226 -11.91 -14.52 15.27
C ARG A 226 -10.66 -13.83 15.83
N ALA A 227 -9.85 -14.54 16.61
CA ALA A 227 -8.60 -13.99 17.13
C ALA A 227 -7.65 -13.56 16.02
N THR A 228 -7.53 -14.35 14.94
CA THR A 228 -6.68 -13.97 13.80
C THR A 228 -7.23 -12.77 13.04
N LEU A 229 -8.56 -12.62 12.92
CA LEU A 229 -9.18 -11.42 12.36
C LEU A 229 -8.85 -10.17 13.18
N TYR A 230 -8.97 -10.23 14.51
CA TYR A 230 -8.62 -9.10 15.36
C TYR A 230 -7.12 -8.78 15.34
N GLN A 231 -6.26 -9.80 15.21
CA GLN A 231 -4.83 -9.58 15.01
C GLN A 231 -4.53 -8.86 13.67
N GLU A 232 -5.28 -9.14 12.61
CA GLU A 232 -5.21 -8.43 11.33
C GLU A 232 -5.64 -6.96 11.50
N HIS A 233 -6.71 -6.70 12.26
CA HIS A 233 -7.15 -5.34 12.57
C HIS A 233 -6.13 -4.55 13.41
N ILE A 234 -5.45 -5.20 14.36
CA ILE A 234 -4.34 -4.58 15.12
C ILE A 234 -3.21 -4.17 14.17
N ALA A 235 -2.78 -5.08 13.28
CA ALA A 235 -1.70 -4.79 12.32
C ALA A 235 -2.05 -3.61 11.39
N ASN A 236 -3.26 -3.65 10.81
CA ASN A 236 -3.79 -2.57 9.98
C ASN A 236 -3.84 -1.24 10.74
N SER A 237 -4.23 -1.26 12.02
CA SER A 237 -4.34 -0.02 12.81
C SER A 237 -2.98 0.62 13.10
N PHE A 238 -1.95 -0.18 13.39
CA PHE A 238 -0.58 0.33 13.51
C PHE A 238 -0.07 0.91 12.20
N GLU A 239 -0.31 0.23 11.08
CA GLU A 239 0.11 0.69 9.75
C GLU A 239 -0.55 2.02 9.38
N GLN A 240 -1.88 2.12 9.54
CA GLN A 240 -2.64 3.34 9.24
C GLN A 240 -2.23 4.49 10.17
N LYS A 241 -1.96 4.21 11.45
CA LYS A 241 -1.43 5.19 12.39
C LYS A 241 -0.07 5.75 11.93
N ALA A 242 0.84 4.87 11.50
CA ALA A 242 2.16 5.29 11.00
C ALA A 242 2.04 6.14 9.72
N LEU A 243 1.20 5.70 8.78
CA LEU A 243 0.94 6.40 7.52
C LEU A 243 0.29 7.77 7.73
N GLY A 244 -0.67 7.88 8.66
CA GLY A 244 -1.29 9.16 9.01
C GLY A 244 -0.27 10.16 9.52
N GLN A 245 0.56 9.75 10.49
CA GLN A 245 1.64 10.58 11.03
C GLN A 245 2.66 10.99 9.96
N PHE A 246 3.10 10.05 9.13
CA PHE A 246 3.98 10.33 8.00
C PHE A 246 3.38 11.40 7.07
N SER A 247 2.11 11.25 6.74
CA SER A 247 1.40 12.17 5.82
C SER A 247 1.26 13.57 6.41
N HIS A 248 0.97 13.68 7.71
CA HIS A 248 0.90 14.97 8.41
C HIS A 248 2.24 15.70 8.41
N VAL A 249 3.34 15.00 8.68
CA VAL A 249 4.69 15.58 8.62
C VAL A 249 5.06 15.96 7.18
N ALA A 250 4.84 15.07 6.21
CA ALA A 250 5.13 15.33 4.81
C ALA A 250 4.42 16.60 4.31
N ARG A 251 3.16 16.80 4.73
CA ARG A 251 2.36 17.98 4.39
C ARG A 251 2.92 19.28 4.96
N VAL A 252 3.48 19.25 6.16
CA VAL A 252 3.98 20.47 6.83
C VAL A 252 5.38 20.88 6.38
N LEU A 253 6.11 20.00 5.68
CA LEU A 253 7.49 20.28 5.23
C LEU A 253 7.66 21.63 4.54
N PRO A 254 6.82 22.05 3.56
CA PRO A 254 6.98 23.36 2.91
C PRO A 254 6.83 24.53 3.89
N ALA A 255 5.89 24.42 4.84
CA ALA A 255 5.68 25.42 5.88
C ALA A 255 6.88 25.48 6.84
N LEU A 256 7.42 24.33 7.24
CA LEU A 256 8.61 24.24 8.08
C LEU A 256 9.85 24.85 7.40
N PHE A 257 10.08 24.55 6.11
CA PHE A 257 11.16 25.16 5.34
C PHE A 257 11.01 26.68 5.24
N MET A 258 9.78 27.16 5.01
CA MET A 258 9.50 28.59 4.93
C MET A 258 9.78 29.27 6.27
N LEU A 259 9.29 28.73 7.40
CA LEU A 259 9.55 29.28 8.74
C LEU A 259 11.05 29.31 9.05
N LEU A 260 11.80 28.28 8.65
CA LEU A 260 13.27 28.27 8.79
C LEU A 260 13.97 29.34 7.95
N SER A 261 13.35 29.86 6.89
CA SER A 261 13.91 30.93 6.04
C SER A 261 13.56 32.34 6.52
N LYS A 262 12.59 32.49 7.42
CA LYS A 262 12.13 33.78 7.93
C LYS A 262 12.71 34.07 9.31
N THR A 263 12.64 35.34 9.71
CA THR A 263 12.77 35.76 11.11
C THR A 263 11.47 35.44 11.83
N ILE A 264 11.56 34.96 13.07
CA ILE A 264 10.41 34.61 13.90
C ILE A 264 10.42 35.50 15.13
N ASP A 265 9.67 36.60 15.07
CA ASP A 265 9.54 37.59 16.14
C ASP A 265 8.12 38.14 16.24
N SER A 266 7.88 39.09 17.15
CA SER A 266 6.57 39.71 17.37
C SER A 266 5.99 40.38 16.11
N SER A 267 6.84 40.93 15.25
CA SER A 267 6.40 41.63 14.04
C SER A 267 5.91 40.66 12.96
N THR A 268 6.54 39.49 12.83
CA THR A 268 6.19 38.47 11.84
C THR A 268 5.09 37.55 12.32
N LEU A 269 5.02 37.27 13.63
CA LEU A 269 3.99 36.41 14.22
C LEU A 269 2.69 37.17 14.50
N GLY A 270 2.78 38.46 14.77
CA GLY A 270 1.67 39.25 15.30
C GLY A 270 1.44 39.01 16.80
N PRO A 271 0.70 39.91 17.47
CA PRO A 271 0.67 39.96 18.92
C PRO A 271 0.00 38.75 19.58
N LYS A 272 -1.02 38.12 18.98
CA LYS A 272 -1.72 36.99 19.62
C LYS A 272 -0.89 35.71 19.59
N ILE A 273 -0.23 35.43 18.46
CA ILE A 273 0.69 34.29 18.37
C ILE A 273 1.93 34.54 19.23
N TYR A 274 2.50 35.75 19.20
CA TYR A 274 3.69 36.06 19.99
C TYR A 274 3.46 35.98 21.51
N GLN A 275 2.24 36.31 21.98
CA GLN A 275 1.86 36.10 23.38
C GLN A 275 1.90 34.62 23.82
N ASN A 276 1.80 33.69 22.87
CA ASN A 276 1.79 32.25 23.08
C ASN A 276 3.05 31.58 22.49
N VAL A 277 4.18 32.30 22.44
CA VAL A 277 5.41 31.84 21.78
C VAL A 277 6.01 30.56 22.40
N GLU A 278 5.82 30.34 23.70
CA GLU A 278 6.26 29.10 24.36
C GLU A 278 5.46 27.88 23.90
N ASP A 279 4.15 28.02 23.66
CA ASP A 279 3.35 26.94 23.08
C ASP A 279 3.78 26.65 21.64
N LEU A 280 4.23 27.66 20.90
CA LEU A 280 4.81 27.47 19.56
C LEU A 280 6.08 26.62 19.58
N ARG A 281 6.95 26.80 20.60
CA ARG A 281 8.06 25.88 20.86
C ARG A 281 7.55 24.49 21.20
N GLY A 282 6.49 24.40 22.00
CA GLY A 282 5.76 23.16 22.30
C GLY A 282 5.34 22.39 21.04
N PHE A 283 4.79 23.07 20.02
CA PHE A 283 4.44 22.42 18.75
C PHE A 283 5.66 21.94 17.97
N CYS A 284 6.81 22.60 18.08
CA CYS A 284 8.05 22.09 17.49
C CYS A 284 8.49 20.78 18.16
N PHE A 285 8.41 20.70 19.50
CA PHE A 285 8.64 19.45 20.23
C PHE A 285 7.60 18.37 19.87
N GLY A 286 6.34 18.75 19.70
CA GLY A 286 5.28 17.87 19.19
C GLY A 286 5.66 17.27 17.82
N GLY A 287 6.12 18.11 16.89
CA GLY A 287 6.62 17.66 15.58
C GLY A 287 7.77 16.65 15.69
N ILE A 288 8.76 16.90 16.57
CA ILE A 288 9.86 15.96 16.85
C ILE A 288 9.31 14.62 17.35
N ALA A 289 8.39 14.65 18.32
CA ALA A 289 7.81 13.44 18.89
C ALA A 289 6.99 12.64 17.86
N ILE A 290 6.28 13.32 16.95
CA ILE A 290 5.54 12.67 15.87
C ILE A 290 6.51 11.95 14.91
N VAL A 291 7.60 12.61 14.50
CA VAL A 291 8.62 11.99 13.63
C VAL A 291 9.23 10.75 14.28
N ASP A 292 9.54 10.81 15.58
CA ASP A 292 10.09 9.67 16.32
C ASP A 292 9.10 8.50 16.48
N ARG A 293 7.78 8.77 16.47
CA ARG A 293 6.73 7.74 16.57
C ARG A 293 6.50 6.99 15.26
N ILE A 294 6.78 7.59 14.10
CA ILE A 294 6.58 6.94 12.78
C ILE A 294 7.27 5.57 12.69
N PRO A 295 8.59 5.44 12.89
CA PRO A 295 9.26 4.14 12.79
C PRO A 295 8.79 3.16 13.88
N ILE A 296 8.44 3.65 15.08
CA ILE A 296 7.90 2.83 16.16
C ILE A 296 6.56 2.20 15.75
N ASN A 297 5.65 2.98 15.14
CA ASN A 297 4.35 2.49 14.70
C ASN A 297 4.47 1.51 13.52
N PHE A 298 5.39 1.75 12.57
CA PHE A 298 5.68 0.77 11.53
C PHE A 298 6.25 -0.54 12.09
N SER A 299 7.15 -0.47 13.09
CA SER A 299 7.65 -1.65 13.78
C SER A 299 6.53 -2.40 14.54
N GLY A 300 5.57 -1.67 15.13
CA GLY A 300 4.36 -2.26 15.71
C GLY A 300 3.49 -2.98 14.68
N ALA A 301 3.34 -2.43 13.47
CA ALA A 301 2.65 -3.08 12.37
C ALA A 301 3.39 -4.36 11.93
N GLU A 302 4.71 -4.28 11.79
CA GLU A 302 5.57 -5.42 11.44
C GLU A 302 5.40 -6.58 12.43
N ASP A 303 5.53 -6.32 13.74
CA ASP A 303 5.35 -7.34 14.78
C ASP A 303 3.94 -7.95 14.72
N ALA A 304 2.92 -7.11 14.54
CA ALA A 304 1.55 -7.57 14.47
C ALA A 304 1.26 -8.44 13.23
N TYR A 305 1.84 -8.11 12.06
CA TYR A 305 1.77 -8.95 10.86
C TYR A 305 2.58 -10.24 11.00
N CYS A 306 3.77 -10.19 11.63
CA CYS A 306 4.57 -11.40 11.89
C CYS A 306 3.79 -12.40 12.74
N ARG A 307 3.10 -11.93 13.79
CA ARG A 307 2.26 -12.79 14.64
C ARG A 307 1.09 -13.45 13.90
N LEU A 308 0.63 -12.90 12.77
CA LEU A 308 -0.34 -13.57 11.91
C LEU A 308 0.26 -14.79 11.21
N LEU A 309 1.51 -14.67 10.75
CA LEU A 309 2.21 -15.72 10.01
C LEU A 309 2.77 -16.81 10.92
N ASP A 310 3.27 -16.40 12.08
CA ASP A 310 3.81 -17.30 13.13
C ASP A 310 2.70 -17.86 14.01
N SER A 311 1.44 -17.49 13.76
CA SER A 311 0.30 -17.99 14.51
C SER A 311 0.25 -19.53 14.45
N PRO A 312 0.08 -20.22 15.59
CA PRO A 312 -0.12 -21.67 15.62
C PRO A 312 -1.45 -22.10 14.97
N HIS A 313 -2.16 -21.18 14.33
CA HIS A 313 -3.49 -21.36 13.74
C HIS A 313 -3.55 -20.93 12.28
N LYS A 314 -2.39 -20.75 11.61
CA LYS A 314 -2.29 -20.36 10.19
C LYS A 314 -3.14 -21.21 9.25
N GLU A 315 -3.40 -22.48 9.59
CA GLU A 315 -4.28 -23.37 8.82
C GLU A 315 -5.75 -22.91 8.78
N ASN A 316 -6.18 -22.07 9.72
CA ASN A 316 -7.54 -21.52 9.79
C ASN A 316 -7.66 -20.17 9.07
N PHE A 317 -6.55 -19.60 8.60
CA PHE A 317 -6.58 -18.35 7.87
C PHE A 317 -6.98 -18.62 6.42
N PRO A 318 -7.91 -17.84 5.81
CA PRO A 318 -8.23 -18.02 4.41
C PRO A 318 -6.96 -17.90 3.57
N LYS A 319 -6.65 -18.90 2.73
CA LYS A 319 -5.40 -18.92 1.92
C LYS A 319 -5.17 -17.61 1.16
N ARG A 320 -6.24 -16.98 0.63
CA ARG A 320 -6.19 -15.66 -0.03
C ARG A 320 -5.69 -14.52 0.87
N LYS A 321 -6.07 -14.54 2.16
CA LYS A 321 -5.67 -13.52 3.13
C LYS A 321 -4.22 -13.69 3.59
N ILE A 322 -3.69 -14.91 3.57
CA ILE A 322 -2.28 -15.17 3.88
C ILE A 322 -1.39 -14.42 2.89
N ASN A 323 -1.72 -14.45 1.59
CA ASN A 323 -0.95 -13.74 0.57
C ASN A 323 -0.94 -12.23 0.80
N LEU A 324 -2.10 -11.63 1.10
CA LEU A 324 -2.21 -10.20 1.40
C LEU A 324 -1.44 -9.81 2.68
N ALA A 325 -1.54 -10.59 3.74
CA ALA A 325 -0.81 -10.34 4.98
C ALA A 325 0.72 -10.45 4.79
N ILE A 326 1.17 -11.39 3.97
CA ILE A 326 2.58 -11.52 3.59
C ILE A 326 3.04 -10.30 2.78
N GLN A 327 2.25 -9.86 1.80
CA GLN A 327 2.57 -8.68 1.00
C GLN A 327 2.69 -7.43 1.88
N ARG A 328 1.72 -7.17 2.75
CA ARG A 328 1.77 -6.04 3.68
C ARG A 328 2.95 -6.12 4.64
N LEU A 329 3.27 -7.30 5.17
CA LEU A 329 4.47 -7.49 5.97
C LEU A 329 5.73 -7.10 5.19
N VAL A 330 5.86 -7.60 3.95
CA VAL A 330 7.01 -7.31 3.09
C VAL A 330 7.11 -5.80 2.82
N ASP A 331 6.00 -5.12 2.56
CA ASP A 331 5.97 -3.67 2.33
C ASP A 331 6.33 -2.87 3.58
N VAL A 332 5.77 -3.23 4.74
CA VAL A 332 6.12 -2.60 6.03
C VAL A 332 7.60 -2.81 6.38
N GLN A 333 8.17 -3.98 6.08
CA GLN A 333 9.59 -4.24 6.30
C GLN A 333 10.48 -3.43 5.36
N LYS A 334 10.13 -3.31 4.07
CA LYS A 334 10.83 -2.42 3.13
C LYS A 334 10.79 -0.97 3.61
N LEU A 335 9.64 -0.51 4.10
CA LEU A 335 9.48 0.80 4.71
C LEU A 335 10.36 0.97 5.95
N GLY A 336 10.35 0.00 6.87
CA GLY A 336 11.20 0.02 8.06
C GLY A 336 12.69 0.10 7.73
N ILE A 337 13.14 -0.61 6.69
CA ILE A 337 14.52 -0.53 6.19
C ILE A 337 14.84 0.87 5.67
N LEU A 338 13.92 1.48 4.89
CA LEU A 338 14.10 2.83 4.36
C LEU A 338 14.11 3.89 5.48
N LEU A 339 13.24 3.76 6.48
CA LEU A 339 13.16 4.65 7.64
C LEU A 339 14.39 4.54 8.57
N ASN A 340 14.93 3.34 8.74
CA ASN A 340 16.12 3.09 9.55
C ASN A 340 17.43 3.37 8.80
N GLY A 341 17.40 3.45 7.45
CA GLY A 341 18.58 3.75 6.64
C GLY A 341 19.22 5.09 6.96
N THR A 342 18.43 6.04 7.44
CA THR A 342 18.90 7.35 7.96
C THR A 342 19.75 7.27 9.24
N TRP A 343 19.84 6.13 9.93
CA TRP A 343 20.50 5.97 11.25
C TRP A 343 21.61 4.89 11.26
N GLY A 344 22.36 4.73 10.16
CA GLY A 344 23.66 4.04 10.16
C GLY A 344 23.65 2.50 10.23
N GLY A 345 22.49 1.85 10.17
CA GLY A 345 22.31 0.38 10.23
C GLY A 345 22.03 -0.31 8.89
N GLU A 346 22.21 0.36 7.75
CA GLU A 346 21.67 -0.01 6.44
C GLU A 346 21.97 -1.44 5.96
N SER A 347 23.13 -2.01 6.33
CA SER A 347 23.58 -3.29 5.78
C SER A 347 23.05 -4.53 6.49
N SER A 348 22.65 -4.45 7.76
CA SER A 348 22.08 -5.59 8.50
C SER A 348 20.59 -5.77 8.19
N GLY A 349 19.82 -4.68 8.17
CA GLY A 349 18.37 -4.72 7.93
C GLY A 349 18.00 -5.36 6.58
N ILE A 350 18.74 -5.06 5.52
CA ILE A 350 18.52 -5.70 4.21
C ILE A 350 18.89 -7.17 4.21
N LYS A 351 20.01 -7.55 4.84
CA LYS A 351 20.42 -8.95 4.90
C LYS A 351 19.41 -9.79 5.67
N ASP A 352 18.91 -9.29 6.79
CA ASP A 352 17.91 -9.96 7.62
C ASP A 352 16.58 -10.09 6.85
N PHE A 353 16.18 -9.03 6.13
CA PHE A 353 15.01 -9.05 5.26
C PHE A 353 15.15 -10.05 4.11
N GLN A 354 16.28 -10.08 3.42
CA GLN A 354 16.56 -11.05 2.35
C GLN A 354 16.58 -12.49 2.87
N ALA A 355 17.12 -12.72 4.07
CA ALA A 355 17.11 -14.03 4.71
C ALA A 355 15.67 -14.47 5.01
N LYS A 356 14.83 -13.56 5.51
CA LYS A 356 13.41 -13.81 5.78
C LYS A 356 12.62 -14.09 4.49
N LEU A 357 12.80 -13.28 3.45
CA LEU A 357 12.21 -13.53 2.12
C LEU A 357 12.62 -14.89 1.56
N SER A 358 13.90 -15.25 1.69
CA SER A 358 14.41 -16.56 1.24
C SER A 358 13.79 -17.71 2.03
N GLN A 359 13.61 -17.55 3.35
CA GLN A 359 12.95 -18.54 4.19
C GLN A 359 11.48 -18.72 3.79
N MET A 360 10.74 -17.62 3.61
CA MET A 360 9.34 -17.67 3.18
C MET A 360 9.23 -18.29 1.79
N ARG A 361 10.05 -17.86 0.84
CA ARG A 361 10.14 -18.45 -0.50
C ARG A 361 10.32 -19.97 -0.45
N ASN A 362 11.27 -20.46 0.35
CA ASN A 362 11.52 -21.89 0.49
C ASN A 362 10.34 -22.64 1.13
N ALA A 363 9.63 -22.02 2.08
CA ALA A 363 8.45 -22.62 2.72
C ALA A 363 7.25 -22.78 1.77
N PHE A 364 7.15 -21.92 0.75
CA PHE A 364 6.06 -21.92 -0.24
C PHE A 364 6.45 -22.52 -1.60
N LYS A 365 7.73 -22.87 -1.79
CA LYS A 365 8.24 -23.50 -3.02
C LYS A 365 7.51 -24.80 -3.33
N GLY A 366 7.04 -24.93 -4.58
CA GLY A 366 6.26 -26.08 -5.05
C GLY A 366 4.80 -26.11 -4.59
N ARG A 367 4.38 -25.17 -3.72
CA ARG A 367 3.00 -25.10 -3.19
C ARG A 367 2.23 -23.89 -3.69
N GLN A 368 2.92 -22.76 -3.84
CA GLN A 368 2.34 -21.49 -4.29
C GLN A 368 3.29 -20.78 -5.26
N PRO A 369 3.33 -21.18 -6.55
CA PRO A 369 4.26 -20.62 -7.54
C PRO A 369 4.18 -19.09 -7.68
N ASN A 370 2.98 -18.52 -7.56
CA ASN A 370 2.77 -17.06 -7.60
C ASN A 370 3.46 -16.34 -6.44
N LEU A 371 3.31 -16.87 -5.23
CA LEU A 371 3.92 -16.27 -4.04
C LEU A 371 5.44 -16.42 -4.07
N VAL A 372 5.94 -17.52 -4.62
CA VAL A 372 7.38 -17.73 -4.87
C VAL A 372 7.92 -16.70 -5.87
N ALA A 373 7.21 -16.46 -6.98
CA ALA A 373 7.59 -15.45 -7.97
C ALA A 373 7.56 -14.02 -7.39
N PHE A 374 6.58 -13.74 -6.53
CA PHE A 374 6.55 -12.51 -5.74
C PHE A 374 7.82 -12.38 -4.88
N PHE A 375 8.18 -13.39 -4.09
CA PHE A 375 9.41 -13.33 -3.28
C PHE A 375 10.69 -13.23 -4.12
N ASP A 376 10.75 -13.88 -5.27
CA ASP A 376 11.89 -13.75 -6.20
C ASP A 376 12.05 -12.31 -6.69
N ARG A 377 10.94 -11.65 -7.04
CA ARG A 377 10.93 -10.22 -7.41
C ARG A 377 11.32 -9.32 -6.24
N GLU A 378 10.80 -9.58 -5.04
CA GLU A 378 11.12 -8.80 -3.85
C GLU A 378 12.60 -8.92 -3.47
N LEU A 379 13.20 -10.11 -3.59
CA LEU A 379 14.64 -10.34 -3.39
C LEU A 379 15.49 -9.54 -4.40
N GLU A 380 15.03 -9.43 -5.65
CA GLU A 380 15.70 -8.62 -6.68
C GLU A 380 15.60 -7.12 -6.37
N ILE A 381 14.40 -6.63 -6.04
CA ILE A 381 14.16 -5.24 -5.63
C ILE A 381 15.04 -4.89 -4.44
N SER A 382 15.08 -5.75 -3.43
CA SER A 382 15.80 -5.56 -2.18
C SER A 382 17.23 -6.13 -2.20
N ARG A 383 17.87 -6.28 -3.37
CA ARG A 383 19.24 -6.82 -3.47
C ARG A 383 20.26 -6.02 -2.64
N ASN A 384 20.03 -4.71 -2.51
CA ASN A 384 20.77 -3.76 -1.68
C ASN A 384 19.92 -2.48 -1.49
N ILE A 385 20.37 -1.59 -0.61
CA ILE A 385 19.59 -0.38 -0.25
C ILE A 385 19.40 0.55 -1.44
N SER A 386 20.41 0.67 -2.29
CA SER A 386 20.35 1.50 -3.49
C SER A 386 19.29 0.99 -4.47
N SER A 387 19.17 -0.32 -4.64
CA SER A 387 18.15 -0.96 -5.48
C SER A 387 16.74 -0.74 -4.94
N LEU A 388 16.57 -0.89 -3.63
CA LEU A 388 15.30 -0.65 -2.95
C LEU A 388 14.87 0.82 -3.10
N ARG A 389 15.80 1.76 -2.86
CA ARG A 389 15.57 3.20 -3.02
C ARG A 389 15.26 3.57 -4.48
N GLN A 390 15.97 2.97 -5.43
CA GLN A 390 15.71 3.17 -6.86
C GLN A 390 14.30 2.70 -7.24
N HIS A 391 13.88 1.54 -6.72
CA HIS A 391 12.55 1.00 -6.97
C HIS A 391 11.44 1.93 -6.48
N PHE A 392 11.59 2.49 -5.26
CA PHE A 392 10.64 3.46 -4.72
C PHE A 392 10.83 4.90 -5.23
N GLY A 393 11.78 5.10 -6.15
CA GLY A 393 12.21 6.39 -6.65
C GLY A 393 13.06 7.13 -5.60
N ASN A 394 14.26 7.53 -6.01
CA ASN A 394 15.29 8.18 -5.18
C ASN A 394 14.84 9.57 -4.67
N SER A 395 15.64 10.62 -4.86
CA SER A 395 15.39 11.96 -4.28
C SER A 395 14.05 12.60 -4.65
N THR A 396 13.42 12.17 -5.75
CA THR A 396 12.13 12.69 -6.24
C THR A 396 10.97 11.74 -6.05
N GLY A 397 11.23 10.51 -5.58
CA GLY A 397 10.22 9.49 -5.37
C GLY A 397 9.85 9.34 -3.90
N PHE A 398 9.24 8.21 -3.57
CA PHE A 398 8.80 7.90 -2.23
C PHE A 398 9.97 7.74 -1.25
N ALA A 399 11.12 7.23 -1.69
CA ALA A 399 12.32 7.18 -0.83
C ALA A 399 12.81 8.59 -0.48
N GLY A 400 12.78 9.54 -1.42
CA GLY A 400 13.09 10.94 -1.15
C GLY A 400 12.08 11.63 -0.23
N ALA A 401 10.79 11.27 -0.32
CA ALA A 401 9.79 11.73 0.65
C ALA A 401 10.10 11.23 2.07
N ILE A 402 10.51 9.97 2.20
CA ILE A 402 10.96 9.39 3.47
C ILE A 402 12.14 10.17 4.06
N ASP A 403 13.19 10.42 3.26
CA ASP A 403 14.35 11.18 3.74
C ASP A 403 13.93 12.57 4.24
N ASN A 404 13.09 13.28 3.48
CA ASN A 404 12.64 14.61 3.87
C ASN A 404 11.83 14.62 5.17
N VAL A 405 10.97 13.62 5.37
CA VAL A 405 10.20 13.46 6.62
C VAL A 405 11.12 13.13 7.78
N MET A 406 12.07 12.21 7.62
CA MET A 406 12.98 11.84 8.70
C MET A 406 13.96 12.99 9.04
N ASP A 407 14.43 13.73 8.04
CA ASP A 407 15.27 14.93 8.22
C ASP A 407 14.50 16.10 8.87
N SER A 408 13.16 16.06 8.87
CA SER A 408 12.34 17.12 9.46
C SER A 408 12.54 17.23 10.96
N LYS A 409 12.95 16.16 11.65
CA LYS A 409 13.29 16.18 13.08
C LYS A 409 14.31 17.28 13.40
N GLN A 410 15.42 17.31 12.67
CA GLN A 410 16.45 18.34 12.87
C GLN A 410 15.92 19.74 12.53
N LYS A 411 15.02 19.84 11.56
CA LYS A 411 14.39 21.11 11.15
C LYS A 411 13.47 21.65 12.23
N PHE A 412 12.68 20.81 12.89
CA PHE A 412 11.88 21.22 14.05
C PHE A 412 12.77 21.71 15.21
N MET A 413 13.88 21.01 15.49
CA MET A 413 14.86 21.46 16.51
C MET A 413 15.47 22.82 16.16
N THR A 414 15.83 23.03 14.88
CA THR A 414 16.37 24.32 14.42
C THR A 414 15.32 25.43 14.45
N LEU A 415 14.06 25.13 14.13
CA LEU A 415 12.98 26.11 14.22
C LEU A 415 12.72 26.51 15.69
N GLU A 416 12.69 25.53 16.60
CA GLU A 416 12.54 25.77 18.04
C GLU A 416 13.59 26.76 18.56
N GLY A 417 14.88 26.52 18.27
CA GLY A 417 15.95 27.43 18.66
C GLY A 417 15.96 28.79 17.95
N LYS A 418 15.18 28.97 16.88
CA LYS A 418 14.99 30.27 16.20
C LYS A 418 13.89 31.13 16.81
N ILE A 419 12.94 30.51 17.52
CA ILE A 419 11.84 31.21 18.16
C ILE A 419 12.40 31.95 19.38
N ASN A 420 12.52 33.27 19.30
CA ASN A 420 13.08 34.14 20.34
C ASN A 420 12.01 34.94 21.08
#